data_AF-A0A919VYV2-F1
#
_entry.id   AF-A0A919VYV2-F1
#
_cell.length_a   1.000
_cell.length_b   1.000
_cell.length_c   1.000
_cell.angle_alpha   90.00
_cell.angle_beta   90.00
_cell.angle_gamma   90.00
#
_symmetry.space_group_name_H-M   'P 1'
#
loop_
_entity.id
_entity.type
_entity.pdbx_description
1 polymer ?
#
loop_
_entity_poly.entity_id
_entity_poly.type
_entity_poly.pdbx_seq_one_letter_code
_entity_poly.pdbx_strand_id
1 'polypeptide(L)'
;MRRYNCRCGKKRYRNEQAALNAAARDQDTHGEEPAVYRCPGGLAWHLSAHGFTPEALPTVGRRLAYALLKGGVIKLDDFARPRRVRQCAQQMIGLRLALPTDADGLRAGDRTGLSRVVQIGLDGYAEEQSRPPAT
;
A
#
# COMPACT_ATOMS: atom_id res chain seq x y z
N MET A 1 13.15 14.82 -5.50
CA MET A 1 12.17 14.48 -6.57
C MET A 1 12.27 12.99 -6.91
N ARG A 2 11.22 12.19 -6.66
CA ARG A 2 11.14 10.81 -7.17
C ARG A 2 10.94 10.86 -8.69
N ARG A 3 11.67 10.05 -9.46
CA ARG A 3 11.59 10.02 -10.93
C ARG A 3 10.42 9.12 -11.38
N TYR A 4 9.81 9.45 -12.52
CA TYR A 4 8.83 8.59 -13.19
C TYR A 4 9.46 7.24 -13.62
N ASN A 5 10.77 7.21 -13.85
CA ASN A 5 11.51 6.03 -14.29
C ASN A 5 11.83 5.10 -13.12
N CYS A 6 10.89 4.24 -12.73
CA CYS A 6 11.19 3.09 -11.90
C CYS A 6 12.04 2.06 -12.67
N ARG A 7 13.01 1.41 -12.01
CA ARG A 7 13.89 0.39 -12.63
C ARG A 7 13.36 -1.05 -12.52
N CYS A 8 12.10 -1.25 -12.15
CA CYS A 8 11.54 -2.58 -11.84
C CYS A 8 11.25 -3.46 -13.08
N GLY A 9 11.54 -3.01 -14.30
CA GLY A 9 11.28 -3.76 -15.55
C GLY A 9 9.80 -3.94 -15.93
N LYS A 10 8.85 -3.62 -15.04
CA LYS A 10 7.41 -3.80 -15.27
C LYS A 10 6.82 -2.74 -16.21
N LYS A 11 5.74 -3.11 -16.92
CA LYS A 11 4.93 -2.18 -17.73
C LYS A 11 4.48 -1.00 -16.86
N ARG A 12 4.62 0.21 -17.40
CA ARG A 12 4.45 1.47 -16.66
C ARG A 12 3.25 2.23 -17.16
N TYR A 13 2.47 2.76 -16.24
CA TYR A 13 1.36 3.66 -16.54
C TYR A 13 1.61 5.03 -15.91
N ARG A 14 1.21 6.07 -16.65
CA ARG A 14 1.48 7.48 -16.30
C ARG A 14 0.78 7.91 -15.02
N ASN A 15 -0.46 7.48 -14.86
CA ASN A 15 -1.31 7.77 -13.73
C ASN A 15 -2.16 6.55 -13.38
N GLU A 16 -2.87 6.64 -12.25
CA GLU A 16 -3.71 5.57 -11.74
C GLU A 16 -4.84 5.21 -12.72
N GLN A 17 -5.51 6.22 -13.27
CA GLN A 17 -6.62 5.99 -14.20
C GLN A 17 -6.18 5.19 -15.44
N ALA A 18 -5.00 5.47 -15.99
CA ALA A 18 -4.46 4.72 -17.10
C ALA A 18 -4.16 3.25 -16.73
N ALA A 19 -3.72 3.01 -15.48
CA ALA A 19 -3.53 1.66 -14.97
C ALA A 19 -4.86 0.94 -14.75
N LEU A 20 -5.86 1.59 -14.14
CA LEU A 20 -7.21 1.05 -13.96
C LEU A 20 -7.88 0.70 -15.30
N ASN A 21 -7.77 1.58 -16.30
CA ASN A 21 -8.29 1.31 -17.64
C ASN A 21 -7.57 0.17 -18.34
N ALA A 22 -6.30 -0.11 -17.98
CA ALA A 22 -5.58 -1.27 -18.49
C ALA A 22 -5.97 -2.54 -17.73
N ALA A 23 -6.16 -2.47 -16.41
CA ALA A 23 -6.65 -3.57 -15.59
C ALA A 23 -8.02 -4.07 -16.07
N ALA A 24 -8.96 -3.16 -16.34
CA ALA A 24 -10.28 -3.51 -16.86
C ALA A 24 -10.18 -4.22 -18.22
N ARG A 25 -9.30 -3.75 -19.12
CA ARG A 25 -9.07 -4.41 -20.41
C ARG A 25 -8.47 -5.81 -20.26
N ASP A 26 -7.53 -5.98 -19.34
CA ASP A 26 -6.92 -7.29 -19.05
C ASP A 26 -7.99 -8.24 -18.47
N GLN A 27 -8.91 -7.75 -17.63
CA GLN A 27 -10.05 -8.52 -17.13
C GLN A 27 -11.01 -8.95 -18.24
N ASP A 28 -11.39 -8.04 -19.12
CA ASP A 28 -12.28 -8.34 -20.25
C ASP A 28 -11.64 -9.35 -21.23
N THR A 29 -10.32 -9.27 -21.42
CA THR A 29 -9.59 -10.08 -22.41
C THR A 29 -9.17 -11.45 -21.86
N HIS A 30 -8.77 -11.51 -20.59
CA HIS A 30 -8.11 -12.67 -20.00
C HIS A 30 -8.85 -13.25 -18.78
N GLY A 31 -9.92 -12.59 -18.29
CA GLY A 31 -10.62 -13.00 -17.08
C GLY A 31 -9.82 -12.79 -15.78
N GLU A 32 -8.71 -12.06 -15.84
CA GLU A 32 -7.87 -11.76 -14.69
C GLU A 32 -8.25 -10.42 -14.08
N GLU A 33 -8.32 -10.31 -12.75
CA GLU A 33 -8.57 -9.03 -12.07
C GLU A 33 -7.25 -8.50 -11.46
N PRO A 34 -6.37 -7.86 -12.26
CA PRO A 34 -5.06 -7.46 -11.79
C PRO A 34 -5.14 -6.29 -10.81
N ALA A 35 -4.36 -6.37 -9.73
CA ALA A 35 -4.25 -5.30 -8.76
C ALA A 35 -3.42 -4.13 -9.30
N VAL A 36 -3.95 -2.91 -9.19
CA VAL A 36 -3.25 -1.67 -9.51
C VAL A 36 -2.43 -1.19 -8.33
N TYR A 37 -1.18 -0.76 -8.57
CA TYR A 37 -0.35 -0.18 -7.52
C TYR A 37 0.70 0.82 -8.00
N ARG A 38 1.13 1.66 -7.06
CA ARG A 38 2.21 2.64 -7.27
C ARG A 38 3.56 2.00 -7.02
N CYS A 39 4.50 2.22 -7.93
CA CYS A 39 5.84 1.69 -7.81
C CYS A 39 6.51 2.10 -6.49
N PRO A 40 7.05 1.17 -5.69
CA PRO A 40 7.82 1.53 -4.50
C PRO A 40 9.11 2.31 -4.81
N GLY A 41 9.70 2.09 -5.99
CA GLY A 41 10.95 2.70 -6.42
C GLY A 41 10.78 3.89 -7.37
N GLY A 42 9.58 4.41 -7.57
CA GLY A 42 9.32 5.50 -8.52
C GLY A 42 7.90 6.04 -8.46
N LEU A 43 7.51 6.86 -9.44
CA LEU A 43 6.16 7.43 -9.52
C LEU A 43 5.21 6.67 -10.47
N ALA A 44 5.71 5.68 -11.21
CA ALA A 44 4.91 4.91 -12.16
C ALA A 44 3.85 4.04 -11.47
N TRP A 45 2.77 3.77 -12.20
CA TRP A 45 1.74 2.81 -11.84
C TRP A 45 1.95 1.49 -12.56
N HIS A 46 1.56 0.39 -11.93
CA HIS A 46 1.76 -0.98 -12.40
C HIS A 46 0.54 -1.86 -12.12
N LEU A 47 0.48 -2.99 -12.82
CA LEU A 47 -0.48 -4.06 -12.61
C LEU A 47 0.22 -5.28 -11.98
N SER A 48 -0.53 -6.03 -11.18
CA SER A 48 -0.12 -7.33 -10.64
C SER A 48 -1.25 -8.34 -10.78
N ALA A 49 -1.08 -9.35 -11.65
CA ALA A 49 -2.09 -10.39 -11.89
C ALA A 49 -2.45 -11.20 -10.63
N HIS A 50 -1.49 -11.36 -9.70
CA HIS A 50 -1.67 -12.19 -8.50
C HIS A 50 -1.77 -11.38 -7.20
N GLY A 51 -2.05 -10.08 -7.29
CA GLY A 51 -2.09 -9.20 -6.12
C GLY A 51 -0.71 -9.00 -5.47
N PHE A 52 -0.69 -8.86 -4.14
CA PHE A 52 0.54 -8.65 -3.37
C PHE A 52 0.85 -9.84 -2.47
N THR A 53 2.10 -10.29 -2.51
CA THR A 53 2.66 -11.16 -1.47
C THR A 53 3.46 -10.31 -0.47
N PRO A 54 3.55 -10.69 0.82
CA PRO A 54 4.29 -9.94 1.83
C PRO A 54 5.75 -9.64 1.42
N GLU A 55 6.40 -10.59 0.75
CA GLU A 55 7.80 -10.51 0.33
C GLU A 55 7.98 -9.47 -0.77
N ALA A 56 6.98 -9.31 -1.64
CA ALA A 56 6.96 -8.34 -2.72
C ALA A 56 6.67 -6.90 -2.25
N LEU A 57 6.32 -6.70 -0.97
CA LEU A 57 6.09 -5.38 -0.39
C LEU A 57 7.39 -4.85 0.22
N PRO A 58 8.06 -3.86 -0.39
CA PRO A 58 9.41 -3.47 0.02
C PRO A 58 9.44 -2.48 1.19
N THR A 59 8.29 -1.87 1.55
CA THR A 59 8.23 -0.88 2.62
C THR A 59 7.55 -1.45 3.86
N VAL A 60 8.07 -1.09 5.04
CA VAL A 60 7.52 -1.52 6.34
C VAL A 60 6.04 -1.14 6.46
N GLY A 61 5.66 0.08 6.07
CA GLY A 61 4.25 0.50 6.08
C GLY A 61 3.33 -0.38 5.22
N ARG A 62 3.78 -0.85 4.05
CA ARG A 62 2.99 -1.78 3.24
C ARG A 62 2.86 -3.15 3.89
N ARG A 63 3.94 -3.67 4.48
CA ARG A 63 3.93 -4.96 5.19
C ARG A 63 2.99 -4.94 6.39
N LEU A 64 3.03 -3.87 7.20
CA LEU A 64 2.12 -3.68 8.33
C LEU A 64 0.67 -3.61 7.86
N ALA A 65 0.39 -2.84 6.79
CA ALA A 65 -0.97 -2.72 6.27
C ALA A 65 -1.51 -4.06 5.75
N TYR A 66 -0.68 -4.80 5.01
CA TYR A 66 -1.02 -6.14 4.53
C TYR A 66 -1.30 -7.11 5.68
N ALA A 67 -0.44 -7.12 6.70
CA ALA A 67 -0.60 -8.01 7.85
C ALA A 67 -1.87 -7.67 8.65
N LEU A 68 -2.18 -6.39 8.84
CA LEU A 68 -3.45 -5.94 9.45
C LEU A 68 -4.67 -6.31 8.61
N LEU A 69 -4.59 -6.24 7.28
CA LEU A 69 -5.68 -6.70 6.40
C LEU A 69 -5.91 -8.20 6.54
N LYS A 70 -4.86 -9.01 6.59
CA LYS A 70 -4.99 -10.47 6.69
C LYS A 70 -5.39 -10.95 8.08
N GLY A 71 -4.71 -10.49 9.14
CA GLY A 71 -4.89 -10.99 10.50
C GLY A 71 -5.84 -10.17 11.37
N GLY A 72 -6.15 -8.92 11.00
CA GLY A 72 -6.97 -8.01 11.80
C GLY A 72 -6.26 -7.44 13.04
N VAL A 73 -5.35 -8.20 13.64
CA VAL A 73 -4.49 -7.80 14.77
C VAL A 73 -3.08 -8.33 14.53
N ILE A 74 -2.06 -7.53 14.87
CA ILE A 74 -0.64 -7.92 14.75
C ILE A 74 0.17 -7.47 15.98
N LYS A 75 1.25 -8.18 16.28
CA LYS A 75 2.27 -7.72 17.23
C LYS A 75 3.40 -7.04 16.46
N LEU A 76 3.94 -5.95 17.00
CA LEU A 76 5.00 -5.21 16.31
C LEU A 76 6.35 -5.96 16.33
N ASP A 77 6.57 -6.80 17.34
CA ASP A 77 7.80 -7.58 17.50
C ASP A 77 7.95 -8.71 16.46
N ASP A 78 6.88 -9.07 15.76
CA ASP A 78 6.92 -10.05 14.66
C ASP A 78 7.65 -9.49 13.41
N PHE A 79 7.99 -8.19 13.42
CA PHE A 79 8.59 -7.50 12.28
C PHE A 79 10.05 -7.12 12.54
N ALA A 80 10.92 -7.41 11.57
CA ALA A 80 12.29 -6.91 11.58
C ALA A 80 12.34 -5.37 11.50
N ARG A 81 13.41 -4.77 12.05
CA ARG A 81 13.66 -3.31 12.11
C ARG A 81 12.69 -2.56 13.05
N PRO A 82 12.75 -2.83 14.36
CA PRO A 82 11.73 -2.41 15.34
C PRO A 82 11.51 -0.89 15.38
N ARG A 83 12.58 -0.08 15.24
CA ARG A 83 12.44 1.39 15.21
C ARG A 83 11.57 1.89 14.06
N ARG A 84 11.77 1.35 12.84
CA ARG A 84 10.99 1.77 11.65
C ARG A 84 9.57 1.23 11.71
N VAL A 85 9.37 0.04 12.26
CA VAL A 85 8.05 -0.56 12.51
C VAL A 85 7.24 0.32 13.44
N ARG A 86 7.79 0.70 14.60
CA ARG A 86 7.12 1.59 15.57
C ARG A 86 6.80 2.96 14.97
N GLN A 87 7.71 3.54 14.19
CA GLN A 87 7.45 4.80 13.48
C GLN A 87 6.26 4.68 12.51
N CYS A 88 6.24 3.64 11.67
CA CYS A 88 5.13 3.42 10.74
C CYS A 88 3.82 3.10 11.49
N ALA A 89 3.87 2.37 12.60
CA ALA A 89 2.73 2.07 13.45
C ALA A 89 2.09 3.34 14.03
N GLN A 90 2.91 4.25 14.59
CA GLN A 90 2.45 5.54 15.08
C GLN A 90 1.81 6.38 13.97
N GLN A 91 2.42 6.40 12.78
CA GLN A 91 1.85 7.10 11.63
C GLN A 91 0.50 6.49 11.20
N MET A 92 0.35 5.16 11.21
CA MET A 92 -0.93 4.50 10.91
C MET A 92 -2.01 4.83 11.94
N ILE A 93 -1.66 4.91 13.22
CA ILE A 93 -2.58 5.35 14.28
C ILE A 93 -3.01 6.80 14.05
N GLY A 94 -2.07 7.70 13.76
CA GLY A 94 -2.36 9.10 13.48
C GLY A 94 -3.27 9.30 12.26
N LEU A 95 -3.15 8.44 11.25
CA LEU A 95 -3.99 8.39 10.06
C LEU A 95 -5.30 7.60 10.26
N ARG A 96 -5.58 7.13 11.49
CA ARG A 96 -6.77 6.33 11.86
C ARG A 96 -6.91 5.01 11.08
N LEU A 97 -5.80 4.52 10.52
CA LEU A 97 -5.76 3.24 9.81
C LEU A 97 -5.75 2.04 10.77
N ALA A 98 -5.18 2.24 11.95
CA ALA A 98 -5.04 1.22 12.98
C ALA A 98 -5.28 1.80 14.37
N LEU A 99 -5.63 0.94 15.31
CA LEU A 99 -5.78 1.26 16.73
C LEU A 99 -4.68 0.53 17.52
N PRO A 100 -4.11 1.17 18.55
CA PRO A 100 -3.20 0.46 19.45
C PRO A 100 -3.96 -0.63 20.23
N THR A 101 -3.21 -1.66 20.62
CA THR A 101 -3.70 -2.71 21.54
C THR A 101 -2.79 -2.78 22.77
N ASP A 102 -3.26 -3.40 23.84
CA ASP A 102 -2.59 -3.40 25.14
C ASP A 102 -1.23 -4.13 25.15
N ALA A 103 -0.98 -4.99 24.16
CA ALA A 103 0.22 -5.84 24.07
C ALA A 103 1.25 -5.34 23.03
N ASP A 104 1.43 -4.01 22.91
CA ASP A 104 2.35 -3.39 21.95
C ASP A 104 2.09 -3.85 20.49
N GLY A 105 0.79 -4.02 20.20
CA GLY A 105 0.28 -4.47 18.91
C GLY A 105 -0.66 -3.47 18.27
N LEU A 106 -1.08 -3.74 17.05
CA LEU A 106 -2.05 -2.94 16.30
C LEU A 106 -3.26 -3.79 15.92
N ARG A 107 -4.43 -3.15 15.93
CA ARG A 107 -5.68 -3.67 15.36
C ARG A 107 -6.09 -2.84 14.14
N ALA A 108 -6.64 -3.49 13.12
CA ALA A 108 -7.14 -2.81 11.93
C ALA A 108 -8.32 -1.89 12.28
N GLY A 109 -8.23 -0.62 11.90
CA GLY A 109 -9.28 0.39 12.09
C GLY A 109 -10.04 0.69 10.80
N ASP A 110 -9.30 1.08 9.74
CA ASP A 110 -9.85 1.37 8.41
C ASP A 110 -9.26 0.40 7.38
N ARG A 111 -10.04 -0.63 7.01
CA ARG A 111 -9.60 -1.64 6.04
C ARG A 111 -9.47 -1.08 4.62
N THR A 112 -10.27 -0.09 4.26
CA THR A 112 -10.19 0.54 2.93
C THR A 112 -8.92 1.36 2.82
N GLY A 113 -8.61 2.19 3.82
CA GLY A 113 -7.36 2.93 3.90
C GLY A 113 -6.13 2.01 3.97
N LEU A 114 -6.20 0.89 4.70
CA LEU A 114 -5.12 -0.09 4.73
C LEU A 114 -4.88 -0.73 3.36
N SER A 115 -5.94 -1.08 2.62
CA SER A 115 -5.83 -1.55 1.24
C SER A 115 -5.15 -0.51 0.35
N ARG A 116 -5.55 0.75 0.51
CA ARG A 116 -4.92 1.88 -0.19
C ARG A 116 -3.43 1.98 0.13
N VAL A 117 -3.03 1.86 1.40
CA VAL A 117 -1.61 1.85 1.80
C VAL A 117 -0.84 0.71 1.12
N VAL A 118 -1.42 -0.47 0.96
CA VAL A 118 -0.76 -1.56 0.21
C VAL A 118 -0.49 -1.11 -1.24
N GLN A 119 -1.49 -0.51 -1.90
CA GLN A 119 -1.37 -0.04 -3.29
C GLN A 119 -0.36 1.10 -3.45
N ILE A 120 -0.41 2.15 -2.62
CA ILE A 120 0.36 3.39 -2.87
C ILE A 120 1.50 3.66 -1.88
N GLY A 121 1.56 2.89 -0.80
CA GLY A 121 2.49 3.09 0.31
C GLY A 121 1.96 4.08 1.35
N LEU A 122 2.49 3.99 2.58
CA LEU A 122 2.03 4.79 3.71
C LEU A 122 2.26 6.30 3.50
N ASP A 123 3.41 6.68 2.93
CA ASP A 123 3.71 8.08 2.60
C ASP A 123 2.74 8.61 1.53
N GLY A 124 2.45 7.81 0.50
CA GLY A 124 1.51 8.20 -0.56
C GLY A 124 0.09 8.37 -0.02
N TYR A 125 -0.32 7.53 0.91
CA TYR A 125 -1.62 7.67 1.58
C TYR A 125 -1.67 8.92 2.46
N ALA A 126 -0.63 9.19 3.24
CA ALA A 126 -0.54 10.42 4.03
C ALA A 126 -0.63 11.68 3.15
N GLU A 127 0.05 11.69 1.99
CA GLU A 127 -0.05 12.75 0.99
C GLU A 127 -1.50 12.91 0.47
N GLU A 128 -2.20 11.82 0.14
CA GLU A 128 -3.60 11.85 -0.29
C GLU A 128 -4.53 12.45 0.78
N GLN A 129 -4.36 12.06 2.05
CA GLN A 129 -5.17 12.57 3.16
C GLN A 129 -4.90 14.06 3.47
N SER A 130 -3.71 14.55 3.15
CA SER A 130 -3.34 15.97 3.35
C SER A 130 -3.83 16.90 2.24
N ARG A 131 -4.31 16.35 1.12
CA ARG A 131 -4.77 17.16 -0.01
C ARG A 131 -6.22 17.62 0.23
N PRO A 132 -6.53 18.92 0.10
CA PRO A 132 -7.92 19.37 0.19
C PRO A 132 -8.78 18.73 -0.92
N PRO A 133 -10.08 18.50 -0.68
CA PRO A 133 -10.98 18.03 -1.72
C PRO A 133 -10.93 19.01 -2.90
N ALA A 134 -10.78 18.48 -4.11
CA ALA A 134 -10.86 19.31 -5.31
C ALA A 134 -12.29 19.86 -5.39
N THR A 135 -12.41 21.18 -5.20
CA THR A 135 -13.62 21.97 -5.45
C THR A 135 -13.98 21.97 -6.93
#